data_AF-A0A2H9NBR4-F1
#
_entry.id   AF-A0A2H9NBR4-F1
#
_cell.length_a   1.000
_cell.length_b   1.000
_cell.length_c   1.000
_cell.angle_alpha   90.00
_cell.angle_beta   90.00
_cell.angle_gamma   90.00
#
_symmetry.space_group_name_H-M   'P 1'
#
loop_
_entity.id
_entity.type
_entity.pdbx_description
1 polymer ?
#
loop_
_entity_poly.entity_id
_entity_poly.type
_entity_poly.pdbx_seq_one_letter_code
_entity_poly.pdbx_strand_id
1 'polypeptide(L)'
;MISLDKTVTARLKTQGENFEVLVDPDLAFAYKHSDETKDARDVIASEFIFKDAKKAEKAATSNLQKVFGTEDVNIIAGEIIKKGEIELTTAQKKNILEERKRQIIEYIVRNSMNPQTNAPNPPARIEAAIEQARAKIKFEKTAEQQIEGVLKKIREFVPIRFETVKIAAKIPFQYAGGVHYTLKNIKILKEEYTSDSVLIMVEVPAGIQTEVLGKLSALTKGDVETKILK
;
A
#
# COMPACT_ATOMS: atom_id res chain seq x y z
N MET A 1 -6.98 -16.87 1.18
CA MET A 1 -7.62 -17.21 2.47
C MET A 1 -7.06 -16.24 3.51
N ILE A 2 -7.92 -15.46 4.16
CA ILE A 2 -7.52 -14.42 5.14
C ILE A 2 -7.23 -15.10 6.48
N SER A 3 -6.11 -14.77 7.12
CA SER A 3 -5.74 -15.33 8.43
C SER A 3 -6.62 -14.74 9.53
N LEU A 4 -7.25 -15.60 10.34
CA LEU A 4 -8.13 -15.21 11.45
C LEU A 4 -7.46 -14.26 12.44
N ASP A 5 -6.15 -14.38 12.65
CA ASP A 5 -5.38 -13.56 13.61
C ASP A 5 -5.31 -12.08 13.21
N LYS A 6 -5.54 -11.77 11.93
CA LYS A 6 -5.53 -10.41 11.38
C LYS A 6 -6.93 -9.86 11.10
N THR A 7 -7.97 -10.63 11.43
CA THR A 7 -9.36 -10.22 11.16
C THR A 7 -9.91 -9.33 12.26
N VAL A 8 -10.92 -8.55 11.88
CA VAL A 8 -11.64 -7.63 12.75
C VAL A 8 -13.14 -7.86 12.57
N THR A 9 -13.94 -7.45 13.54
CA THR A 9 -15.39 -7.64 13.49
C THR A 9 -16.04 -6.44 12.81
N ALA A 10 -16.76 -6.65 11.71
CA ALA A 10 -17.73 -5.68 11.21
C ALA A 10 -19.09 -5.99 11.85
N ARG A 11 -19.73 -5.00 12.47
CA ARG A 11 -21.01 -5.15 13.19
C ARG A 11 -22.07 -4.22 12.62
N LEU A 12 -23.26 -4.74 12.39
CA LEU A 12 -24.47 -3.97 12.11
C LEU A 12 -25.54 -4.32 13.14
N LYS A 13 -26.07 -3.30 13.83
CA LYS A 13 -27.20 -3.43 14.74
C LYS A 13 -28.46 -2.91 14.06
N THR A 14 -29.43 -3.78 13.84
CA THR A 14 -30.69 -3.43 13.16
C THR A 14 -31.83 -4.30 13.67
N GLN A 15 -33.05 -3.75 13.69
CA GLN A 15 -34.26 -4.44 14.20
C GLN A 15 -34.10 -5.07 15.60
N GLY A 16 -33.25 -4.50 16.45
CA GLY A 16 -32.98 -5.01 17.81
C GLY A 16 -32.00 -6.19 17.87
N GLU A 17 -31.52 -6.69 16.74
CA GLU A 17 -30.55 -7.79 16.64
C GLU A 17 -29.16 -7.26 16.22
N ASN A 18 -28.12 -8.04 16.56
CA ASN A 18 -26.75 -7.78 16.15
C ASN A 18 -26.33 -8.79 15.08
N PHE A 19 -25.66 -8.28 14.04
CA PHE A 19 -25.08 -9.10 12.99
C PHE A 19 -23.61 -8.74 12.84
N GLU A 20 -22.75 -9.76 12.87
CA GLU A 20 -21.31 -9.64 12.89
C GLU A 20 -20.68 -10.52 11.81
N VAL A 21 -19.61 -10.03 11.19
CA VAL A 21 -18.81 -10.81 10.25
C VAL A 21 -17.33 -10.49 10.45
N LEU A 22 -16.48 -11.52 10.34
CA LEU A 22 -15.03 -11.36 10.42
C LEU A 22 -14.50 -10.94 9.06
N VAL A 23 -13.75 -9.84 9.03
CA VAL A 23 -13.26 -9.22 7.80
C VAL A 23 -11.78 -8.86 7.92
N ASP A 24 -11.09 -8.77 6.79
CA ASP A 24 -9.82 -8.05 6.74
C ASP A 24 -10.09 -6.54 6.87
N PRO A 25 -9.41 -5.83 7.79
CA PRO A 25 -9.68 -4.42 8.05
C PRO A 25 -9.42 -3.54 6.82
N ASP A 26 -8.34 -3.77 6.08
CA ASP A 26 -7.94 -2.93 4.96
C ASP A 26 -8.90 -3.10 3.79
N LEU A 27 -9.26 -4.34 3.49
CA LEU A 27 -10.25 -4.66 2.46
C LEU A 27 -11.63 -4.16 2.86
N ALA A 28 -12.01 -4.25 4.14
CA ALA A 28 -13.30 -3.75 4.62
C ALA A 28 -13.40 -2.23 4.55
N PHE A 29 -12.36 -1.49 4.93
CA PHE A 29 -12.34 -0.03 4.76
C PHE A 29 -12.37 0.35 3.27
N ALA A 30 -11.63 -0.35 2.41
CA ALA A 30 -11.67 -0.10 0.97
C ALA A 30 -13.07 -0.37 0.38
N TYR A 31 -13.69 -1.49 0.77
CA TYR A 31 -15.05 -1.87 0.36
C TYR A 31 -16.10 -0.85 0.80
N LYS A 32 -15.97 -0.33 2.02
CA LYS A 32 -16.89 0.66 2.58
C LYS A 32 -16.86 1.99 1.82
N HIS A 33 -15.70 2.37 1.28
CA HIS A 33 -15.52 3.63 0.55
C HIS A 33 -15.59 3.47 -0.97
N SER A 34 -15.69 2.25 -1.51
CA SER A 34 -15.80 2.02 -2.95
C SER A 34 -17.26 2.08 -3.42
N ASP A 35 -17.50 2.85 -4.47
CA ASP A 35 -18.78 2.82 -5.20
C ASP A 35 -18.93 1.57 -6.09
N GLU A 36 -17.83 0.84 -6.33
CA GLU A 36 -17.82 -0.40 -7.11
C GLU A 36 -18.48 -1.56 -6.36
N THR A 37 -19.21 -2.40 -7.10
CA THR A 37 -19.74 -3.67 -6.61
C THR A 37 -18.62 -4.71 -6.56
N LYS A 38 -17.77 -4.63 -5.54
CA LYS A 38 -16.82 -5.71 -5.23
C LYS A 38 -17.55 -6.88 -4.58
N ASP A 39 -17.04 -8.08 -4.77
CA ASP A 39 -17.54 -9.28 -4.11
C ASP A 39 -17.12 -9.22 -2.63
N ALA A 40 -18.07 -9.30 -1.69
CA ALA A 40 -17.73 -9.26 -0.26
C ALA A 40 -16.98 -10.53 0.17
N ARG A 41 -17.02 -11.61 -0.63
CA ARG A 41 -16.21 -12.83 -0.43
C ARG A 41 -14.71 -12.56 -0.38
N ASP A 42 -14.23 -11.53 -1.08
CA ASP A 42 -12.82 -11.16 -1.04
C ASP A 42 -12.42 -10.45 0.26
N VAL A 43 -13.42 -9.97 1.03
CA VAL A 43 -13.23 -9.16 2.24
C VAL A 43 -13.46 -9.97 3.51
N ILE A 44 -14.41 -10.91 3.47
CA ILE A 44 -14.77 -11.74 4.62
C ILE A 44 -13.78 -12.88 4.82
N ALA A 45 -13.47 -13.17 6.07
CA ALA A 45 -12.68 -14.33 6.47
C ALA A 45 -13.53 -15.52 6.92
N SER A 46 -14.86 -15.33 7.03
CA SER A 46 -15.81 -16.32 7.49
C SER A 46 -16.98 -16.47 6.53
N GLU A 47 -17.39 -17.71 6.27
CA GLU A 47 -18.57 -18.04 5.46
C GLU A 47 -19.89 -17.99 6.25
N PHE A 48 -19.90 -17.39 7.44
CA PHE A 48 -21.09 -17.30 8.29
C PHE A 48 -21.26 -15.88 8.83
N ILE A 49 -22.52 -15.49 9.03
CA ILE A 49 -22.88 -14.30 9.80
C ILE A 49 -23.11 -14.71 11.26
N PHE A 50 -22.46 -14.00 12.16
CA PHE A 50 -22.53 -14.23 13.59
C PHE A 50 -23.52 -13.25 14.23
N LYS A 51 -24.09 -13.66 15.36
CA LYS A 51 -24.69 -12.75 16.32
C LYS A 51 -23.64 -12.20 17.30
N ASP A 52 -22.65 -13.04 17.64
CA ASP A 52 -21.46 -12.70 18.41
C ASP A 52 -20.28 -13.54 17.88
N ALA A 53 -19.38 -12.91 17.12
CA ALA A 53 -18.24 -13.56 16.49
C ALA A 53 -17.21 -14.02 17.53
N LYS A 54 -17.08 -13.33 18.67
CA LYS A 54 -16.14 -13.71 19.74
C LYS A 54 -16.55 -15.00 20.44
N LYS A 55 -17.86 -15.25 20.53
CA LYS A 55 -18.42 -16.49 21.07
C LYS A 55 -18.70 -17.55 20.01
N ALA A 56 -18.40 -17.27 18.74
CA ALA A 56 -18.78 -18.10 17.60
C ALA A 56 -20.28 -18.42 17.54
N GLU A 57 -21.14 -17.52 18.03
CA GLU A 57 -22.60 -17.67 18.02
C GLU A 57 -23.12 -17.25 16.64
N LYS A 58 -23.61 -18.20 15.84
CA LYS A 58 -24.15 -17.92 14.50
C LYS A 58 -25.51 -17.23 14.58
N ALA A 59 -25.76 -16.30 13.67
CA ALA A 59 -27.09 -15.73 13.52
C ALA A 59 -28.06 -16.81 12.99
N ALA A 60 -29.27 -16.86 13.55
CA ALA A 60 -30.29 -17.79 13.08
C ALA A 60 -30.72 -17.43 11.66
N THR A 61 -30.85 -18.43 10.80
CA THR A 61 -31.29 -18.28 9.41
C THR A 61 -32.61 -17.52 9.28
N SER A 62 -33.57 -17.80 10.17
CA SER A 62 -34.84 -17.08 10.26
C SER A 62 -34.68 -15.58 10.51
N ASN A 63 -33.69 -15.19 11.32
CA ASN A 63 -33.38 -13.78 11.58
C ASN A 63 -32.71 -13.11 10.37
N LEU A 64 -31.80 -13.81 9.69
CA LEU A 64 -31.16 -13.32 8.47
C LEU A 64 -32.21 -13.03 7.39
N GLN A 65 -33.09 -14.01 7.12
CA GLN A 65 -34.16 -13.85 6.15
C GLN A 65 -35.15 -12.74 6.52
N LYS A 66 -35.49 -12.59 7.80
CA LYS A 66 -36.40 -11.53 8.29
C LYS A 66 -35.81 -10.13 8.14
N VAL A 67 -34.51 -9.96 8.42
CA VAL A 67 -33.86 -8.65 8.46
C VAL A 67 -33.34 -8.23 7.08
N PHE A 68 -32.70 -9.14 6.36
CA PHE A 68 -32.01 -8.85 5.10
C PHE A 68 -32.78 -9.36 3.86
N GLY A 69 -33.84 -10.16 4.04
CA GLY A 69 -34.61 -10.74 2.94
C GLY A 69 -33.86 -11.85 2.18
N THR A 70 -32.69 -12.26 2.68
CA THR A 70 -31.82 -13.28 2.08
C THR A 70 -31.02 -13.99 3.17
N GLU A 71 -30.51 -15.17 2.83
CA GLU A 71 -29.54 -15.95 3.61
C GLU A 71 -28.14 -15.89 2.98
N ASP A 72 -27.99 -15.21 1.84
CA ASP A 72 -26.72 -15.09 1.13
C ASP A 72 -25.73 -14.25 1.94
N VAL A 73 -24.75 -14.94 2.52
CA VAL A 73 -23.68 -14.37 3.34
C VAL A 73 -22.93 -13.26 2.61
N ASN A 74 -22.77 -13.36 1.29
CA ASN A 74 -22.07 -12.33 0.51
C ASN A 74 -22.84 -11.01 0.50
N ILE A 75 -24.14 -11.08 0.24
CA ILE A 75 -25.04 -9.93 0.21
C ILE A 75 -25.10 -9.30 1.60
N ILE A 76 -25.32 -10.13 2.63
CA ILE A 76 -25.46 -9.69 4.01
C ILE A 76 -24.14 -9.07 4.52
N ALA A 77 -23.00 -9.70 4.26
CA ALA A 77 -21.71 -9.16 4.65
C ALA A 77 -21.41 -7.81 3.99
N GLY A 78 -21.71 -7.67 2.69
CA GLY A 78 -21.59 -6.40 1.98
C GLY A 78 -22.42 -5.29 2.63
N GLU A 79 -23.64 -5.61 3.06
CA GLU A 79 -24.51 -4.68 3.78
C GLU A 79 -23.96 -4.32 5.17
N ILE A 80 -23.48 -5.31 5.94
CA ILE A 80 -22.86 -5.09 7.25
C ILE A 80 -21.63 -4.19 7.12
N ILE A 81 -20.76 -4.41 6.12
CA ILE A 81 -19.56 -3.60 5.93
C ILE A 81 -19.91 -2.15 5.53
N LYS A 82 -20.88 -1.98 4.61
CA LYS A 82 -21.27 -0.65 4.12
C LYS A 82 -22.03 0.17 5.17
N LYS A 83 -23.00 -0.43 5.85
CA LYS A 83 -23.90 0.28 6.79
C LYS A 83 -23.48 0.18 8.25
N GLY A 84 -22.72 -0.84 8.62
CA GLY A 84 -22.28 -1.10 9.98
C GLY A 84 -20.97 -0.41 10.36
N GLU A 85 -20.39 -0.82 11.48
CA GLU A 85 -19.13 -0.31 12.02
C GLU A 85 -18.06 -1.40 12.01
N ILE A 86 -16.82 -1.03 11.70
CA ILE A 86 -15.67 -1.92 11.79
C ILE A 86 -15.04 -1.74 13.17
N GLU A 87 -15.19 -2.74 14.02
CA GLU A 87 -14.73 -2.74 15.40
C GLU A 87 -13.24 -3.08 15.46
N LEU A 88 -12.45 -2.12 15.94
CA LEU A 88 -11.02 -2.31 16.18
C LEU A 88 -10.72 -2.13 17.66
N THR A 89 -9.95 -3.05 18.23
CA THR A 89 -9.37 -2.87 19.56
C THR A 89 -8.33 -1.75 19.56
N THR A 90 -8.03 -1.17 20.73
CA THR A 90 -6.98 -0.13 20.86
C THR A 90 -5.63 -0.62 20.35
N ALA A 91 -5.28 -1.88 20.61
CA ALA A 91 -4.04 -2.50 20.13
C ALA A 91 -4.02 -2.62 18.60
N GLN A 92 -5.10 -3.09 17.98
CA GLN A 92 -5.21 -3.17 16.52
C GLN A 92 -5.14 -1.79 15.86
N LYS A 93 -5.86 -0.79 16.40
CA LYS A 93 -5.79 0.60 15.90
C LYS A 93 -4.35 1.12 15.93
N LYS A 94 -3.64 0.93 17.03
CA LYS A 94 -2.24 1.34 17.16
C LYS A 94 -1.35 0.66 16.11
N ASN A 95 -1.47 -0.67 15.98
CA ASN A 95 -0.67 -1.43 15.01
C ASN A 95 -0.93 -1.00 13.56
N ILE A 96 -2.20 -0.78 13.19
CA ILE A 96 -2.56 -0.28 11.86
C ILE A 96 -1.96 1.11 11.63
N LEU A 97 -2.10 2.03 12.59
CA LEU A 97 -1.55 3.38 12.46
C LEU A 97 -0.03 3.39 12.30
N GLU A 98 0.70 2.58 13.08
CA GLU A 98 2.16 2.46 12.97
C GLU A 98 2.57 1.87 11.62
N GLU A 99 1.89 0.82 11.16
CA GLU A 99 2.17 0.21 9.86
C GLU A 99 1.87 1.19 8.72
N ARG A 100 0.77 1.94 8.79
CA ARG A 100 0.45 3.00 7.83
C ARG A 100 1.49 4.11 7.84
N LYS A 101 1.95 4.54 9.02
CA LYS A 101 3.05 5.52 9.15
C LYS A 101 4.31 5.00 8.46
N ARG A 102 4.69 3.75 8.73
CA ARG A 102 5.86 3.09 8.12
C ARG A 102 5.75 3.05 6.59
N GLN A 103 4.61 2.60 6.05
CA GLN A 103 4.36 2.53 4.60
C GLN A 103 4.44 3.90 3.93
N ILE A 104 3.84 4.93 4.55
CA ILE A 104 3.88 6.31 4.02
C ILE A 104 5.32 6.82 4.01
N ILE A 105 6.08 6.63 5.09
CA ILE A 105 7.49 7.04 5.16
C ILE A 105 8.30 6.33 4.08
N GLU A 106 8.19 5.01 3.98
CA GLU A 106 8.92 4.23 2.99
C GLU A 106 8.60 4.69 1.56
N TYR A 107 7.32 4.89 1.25
CA TYR A 107 6.94 5.39 -0.05
C TYR A 107 7.51 6.77 -0.34
N ILE A 108 7.39 7.71 0.62
CA ILE A 108 7.90 9.06 0.44
C ILE A 108 9.41 9.03 0.21
N VAL A 109 10.17 8.27 1.01
CA VAL A 109 11.63 8.15 0.86
C VAL A 109 12.00 7.60 -0.52
N ARG A 110 11.32 6.56 -1.00
CA ARG A 110 11.63 5.94 -2.29
C ARG A 110 11.27 6.81 -3.50
N ASN A 111 10.22 7.62 -3.39
CA ASN A 111 9.68 8.37 -4.52
C ASN A 111 10.01 9.87 -4.53
N SER A 112 10.66 10.38 -3.48
CA SER A 112 10.95 11.81 -3.36
C SER A 112 12.43 12.14 -3.34
N MET A 113 12.74 13.40 -3.62
CA MET A 113 14.08 13.97 -3.60
C MET A 113 14.08 15.31 -2.85
N ASN A 114 15.18 15.62 -2.20
CA ASN A 114 15.49 16.97 -1.76
C ASN A 114 15.99 17.80 -2.97
N PRO A 115 15.25 18.84 -3.40
CA PRO A 115 15.61 19.64 -4.57
C PRO A 115 16.90 20.46 -4.38
N GLN A 116 17.36 20.66 -3.14
CA GLN A 116 18.58 21.41 -2.85
C GLN A 116 19.84 20.55 -3.02
N THR A 117 19.79 19.29 -2.61
CA THR A 117 20.94 18.37 -2.63
C THR A 117 20.89 17.37 -3.78
N ASN A 118 19.75 17.27 -4.47
CA ASN A 118 19.45 16.23 -5.46
C ASN A 118 19.60 14.79 -4.91
N ALA A 119 19.32 14.60 -3.62
CA ALA A 119 19.41 13.31 -2.94
C ALA A 119 18.12 12.99 -2.15
N PRO A 120 17.79 11.71 -1.93
CA PRO A 120 16.69 11.33 -1.05
C PRO A 120 16.88 11.85 0.37
N ASN A 121 15.78 12.18 1.03
CA ASN A 121 15.78 12.47 2.46
C ASN A 121 15.79 11.16 3.26
N PRO A 122 16.58 11.02 4.34
CA PRO A 122 16.58 9.83 5.18
C PRO A 122 15.21 9.56 5.82
N PRO A 123 14.82 8.29 6.09
CA PRO A 123 13.55 7.94 6.72
C PRO A 123 13.28 8.68 8.04
N ALA A 124 14.30 8.76 8.92
CA ALA A 124 14.19 9.46 10.19
C ALA A 124 13.89 10.97 10.02
N ARG A 125 14.36 11.59 8.93
CA ARG A 125 14.08 13.00 8.63
C ARG A 125 12.63 13.19 8.21
N ILE A 126 12.08 12.27 7.42
CA ILE A 126 10.67 12.27 7.01
C ILE A 126 9.77 12.01 8.22
N GLU A 127 10.12 11.06 9.07
CA GLU A 127 9.40 10.77 10.31
C GLU A 127 9.31 12.00 11.22
N ALA A 128 10.45 12.65 11.50
CA ALA A 128 10.47 13.87 12.29
C ALA A 128 9.63 14.99 11.66
N ALA A 129 9.59 15.10 10.33
CA ALA A 129 8.76 16.09 9.63
C ALA A 129 7.26 15.80 9.77
N ILE A 130 6.85 14.53 9.70
CA ILE A 130 5.45 14.12 9.93
C ILE A 130 5.00 14.52 11.34
N GLU A 131 5.85 14.32 12.34
CA GLU A 131 5.59 14.67 13.74
C GLU A 131 5.52 16.19 13.95
N GLN A 132 6.48 16.94 13.41
CA GLN A 132 6.50 18.41 13.46
C GLN A 132 5.28 19.02 12.77
N ALA A 133 4.88 18.48 11.62
CA ALA A 133 3.70 18.91 10.88
C ALA A 133 2.37 18.47 11.54
N ARG A 134 2.44 17.66 12.62
CA ARG A 134 1.28 17.03 13.28
C ARG A 134 0.34 16.38 12.25
N ALA A 135 0.93 15.71 11.26
CA ALA A 135 0.18 15.10 10.18
C ALA A 135 -0.56 13.86 10.70
N LYS A 136 -1.85 14.02 10.96
CA LYS A 136 -2.72 12.92 11.43
C LYS A 136 -2.88 11.86 10.34
N ILE A 137 -2.42 10.64 10.64
CA ILE A 137 -2.68 9.43 9.85
C ILE A 137 -3.98 8.80 10.36
N LYS A 138 -4.81 8.35 9.41
CA LYS A 138 -6.11 7.71 9.63
C LYS A 138 -5.97 6.22 9.37
N PHE A 139 -6.61 5.39 10.20
CA PHE A 139 -6.62 3.94 10.04
C PHE A 139 -7.65 3.48 9.00
N GLU A 140 -8.69 4.30 8.77
CA GLU A 140 -9.79 4.03 7.83
C GLU A 140 -9.38 4.22 6.36
N LYS A 141 -8.20 4.80 6.12
CA LYS A 141 -7.68 5.08 4.78
C LYS A 141 -6.41 4.28 4.56
N THR A 142 -6.18 3.88 3.32
CA THR A 142 -4.93 3.21 2.98
C THR A 142 -3.75 4.18 3.07
N ALA A 143 -2.53 3.65 3.10
CA ALA A 143 -1.33 4.48 3.08
C ALA A 143 -1.32 5.35 1.81
N GLU A 144 -1.59 4.73 0.66
CA GLU A 144 -1.60 5.35 -0.67
C GLU A 144 -2.50 6.58 -0.73
N GLN A 145 -3.72 6.46 -0.20
CA GLN A 145 -4.70 7.56 -0.18
C GLN A 145 -4.27 8.75 0.68
N GLN A 146 -3.30 8.56 1.57
CA GLN A 146 -2.86 9.57 2.54
C GLN A 146 -1.53 10.21 2.17
N ILE A 147 -0.74 9.59 1.29
CA ILE A 147 0.61 10.03 0.91
C ILE A 147 0.62 11.48 0.45
N GLU A 148 -0.22 11.87 -0.50
CA GLU A 148 -0.26 13.24 -1.03
C GLU A 148 -0.61 14.27 0.05
N GLY A 149 -1.58 13.93 0.91
CA GLY A 149 -2.00 14.78 2.03
C GLY A 149 -0.91 14.95 3.08
N VAL A 150 -0.15 13.89 3.37
CA VAL A 150 0.99 13.92 4.28
C VAL A 150 2.15 14.70 3.65
N LEU A 151 2.48 14.43 2.39
CA LEU A 151 3.55 15.10 1.66
C LEU A 151 3.35 16.62 1.65
N LYS A 152 2.12 17.07 1.37
CA LYS A 152 1.78 18.49 1.36
C LYS A 152 2.09 19.18 2.70
N LYS A 153 1.82 18.50 3.83
CA LYS A 153 2.08 19.04 5.17
C LYS A 153 3.56 19.07 5.54
N ILE A 154 4.31 18.02 5.19
CA ILE A 154 5.73 17.95 5.54
C ILE A 154 6.63 18.87 4.70
N ARG A 155 6.16 19.32 3.52
CA ARG A 155 6.89 20.26 2.64
C ARG A 155 7.27 21.58 3.33
N GLU A 156 6.53 22.00 4.34
CA GLU A 156 6.84 23.20 5.13
C GLU A 156 8.07 23.01 6.04
N PHE A 157 8.41 21.77 6.38
CA PHE A 157 9.46 21.43 7.36
C PHE A 157 10.68 20.77 6.71
N VAL A 158 10.51 20.18 5.53
CA VAL A 158 11.57 19.51 4.76
C VAL A 158 11.43 19.84 3.28
N PRO A 159 12.50 20.29 2.60
CA PRO A 159 12.51 20.45 1.15
C PRO A 159 12.38 19.08 0.49
N ILE A 160 11.24 18.85 -0.15
CA ILE A 160 10.88 17.54 -0.71
C ILE A 160 9.93 17.68 -1.89
N ARG A 161 10.19 16.93 -2.96
CA ARG A 161 9.28 16.80 -4.10
C ARG A 161 9.30 15.38 -4.65
N PHE A 162 8.17 14.93 -5.19
CA PHE A 162 8.15 13.72 -6.00
C PHE A 162 8.76 14.01 -7.35
N GLU A 163 9.65 13.12 -7.78
CA GLU A 163 10.43 13.27 -9.00
C GLU A 163 10.83 11.89 -9.51
N THR A 164 10.79 11.70 -10.82
CA THR A 164 11.40 10.56 -11.49
C THR A 164 12.62 11.04 -12.26
N VAL A 165 13.66 10.22 -12.29
CA VAL A 165 14.89 10.49 -13.04
C VAL A 165 15.03 9.46 -14.15
N LYS A 166 15.60 9.88 -15.28
CA LYS A 166 15.94 8.97 -16.36
C LYS A 166 17.40 8.59 -16.24
N ILE A 167 17.70 7.30 -16.23
CA ILE A 167 19.08 6.79 -16.19
C ILE A 167 19.34 6.06 -17.49
N ALA A 168 20.35 6.51 -18.24
CA ALA A 168 20.90 5.77 -19.36
C ALA A 168 22.06 4.91 -18.85
N ALA A 169 22.09 3.63 -19.23
CA ALA A 169 23.17 2.70 -18.90
C ALA A 169 23.63 1.95 -20.15
N LYS A 170 24.94 1.90 -20.39
CA LYS A 170 25.58 1.06 -21.40
C LYS A 170 26.13 -0.18 -20.69
N ILE A 171 25.64 -1.35 -21.07
CA ILE A 171 25.92 -2.61 -20.39
C ILE A 171 26.52 -3.61 -21.38
N PRO A 172 27.71 -4.18 -21.12
CA PRO A 172 28.26 -5.26 -21.93
C PRO A 172 27.32 -6.48 -22.00
N PHE A 173 27.26 -7.15 -23.15
CA PHE A 173 26.32 -8.27 -23.34
C PHE A 173 26.47 -9.41 -22.32
N GLN A 174 27.67 -9.64 -21.82
CA GLN A 174 27.95 -10.62 -20.75
C GLN A 174 27.15 -10.39 -19.46
N TYR A 175 26.68 -9.16 -19.20
CA TYR A 175 25.90 -8.81 -18.01
C TYR A 175 24.43 -8.51 -18.28
N ALA A 176 24.01 -8.47 -19.55
CA ALA A 176 22.68 -8.02 -19.95
C ALA A 176 21.55 -8.80 -19.25
N GLY A 177 21.64 -10.14 -19.21
CA GLY A 177 20.61 -10.97 -18.57
C GLY A 177 20.42 -10.68 -17.06
N GLY A 178 21.52 -10.48 -16.33
CA GLY A 178 21.47 -10.13 -14.91
C GLY A 178 20.91 -8.73 -14.66
N VAL A 179 21.23 -7.78 -15.55
CA VAL A 179 20.68 -6.42 -15.47
C VAL A 179 19.19 -6.40 -15.80
N HIS A 180 18.72 -7.12 -16.83
CA HIS A 180 17.29 -7.24 -17.11
C HIS A 180 16.52 -7.83 -15.93
N TYR A 181 17.06 -8.85 -15.26
CA TYR A 181 16.44 -9.40 -14.05
C TYR A 181 16.33 -8.35 -12.94
N THR A 182 17.37 -7.54 -12.75
CA THR A 182 17.41 -6.48 -11.72
C THR A 182 16.44 -5.35 -12.01
N LEU A 183 16.26 -5.02 -13.29
CA LEU A 183 15.40 -3.94 -13.77
C LEU A 183 13.98 -4.40 -14.10
N LYS A 184 13.61 -5.67 -13.84
CA LYS A 184 12.29 -6.23 -14.18
C LYS A 184 11.09 -5.41 -13.67
N ASN A 185 11.27 -4.73 -12.54
CA ASN A 185 10.24 -3.91 -11.88
C ASN A 185 10.40 -2.41 -12.17
N ILE A 186 11.34 -2.04 -13.03
CA ILE A 186 11.63 -0.67 -13.43
C ILE A 186 11.19 -0.49 -14.87
N LYS A 187 10.55 0.64 -15.17
CA LYS A 187 10.08 0.94 -16.51
C LYS A 187 11.26 1.25 -17.44
N ILE A 188 11.48 0.38 -18.43
CA ILE A 188 12.43 0.62 -19.52
C ILE A 188 11.74 1.52 -20.56
N LEU A 189 12.34 2.67 -20.83
CA LEU A 189 11.85 3.65 -21.82
C LEU A 189 12.39 3.36 -23.21
N LYS A 190 13.65 2.92 -23.29
CA LYS A 190 14.34 2.68 -24.55
C LYS A 190 15.40 1.60 -24.35
N GLU A 191 15.58 0.78 -25.37
CA GLU A 191 16.59 -0.26 -25.41
C GLU A 191 17.16 -0.35 -26.82
N GLU A 192 18.48 -0.24 -26.95
CA GLU A 192 19.20 -0.30 -28.22
C GLU A 192 20.38 -1.24 -28.10
N TYR A 193 20.56 -2.10 -29.11
CA TYR A 193 21.64 -3.07 -29.18
C TYR A 193 22.75 -2.51 -30.06
N THR A 194 23.97 -2.49 -29.56
CA THR A 194 25.18 -2.18 -30.34
C THR A 194 25.92 -3.47 -30.68
N SER A 195 27.10 -3.35 -31.29
CA SER A 195 27.95 -4.50 -31.61
C SER A 195 28.49 -5.24 -30.38
N ASP A 196 28.56 -4.57 -29.22
CA ASP A 196 29.28 -5.03 -28.02
C ASP A 196 28.50 -4.85 -26.71
N SER A 197 27.44 -4.05 -26.72
CA SER A 197 26.71 -3.66 -25.52
C SER A 197 25.22 -3.40 -25.80
N VAL A 198 24.44 -3.35 -24.73
CA VAL A 198 23.06 -2.88 -24.72
C VAL A 198 22.99 -1.52 -24.03
N LEU A 199 22.39 -0.55 -24.71
CA LEU A 199 22.07 0.77 -24.20
C LEU A 199 20.62 0.74 -23.72
N ILE A 200 20.43 0.89 -22.42
CA ILE A 200 19.10 0.96 -21.81
C ILE A 200 18.86 2.34 -21.23
N MET A 201 17.62 2.82 -21.35
CA MET A 201 17.14 3.99 -20.65
C MET A 201 16.00 3.58 -19.75
N VAL A 202 16.11 3.86 -18.46
CA VAL A 202 15.11 3.51 -17.45
C VAL A 202 14.57 4.75 -16.76
N GLU A 203 13.29 4.70 -16.40
CA GLU A 203 12.63 5.70 -15.55
C GLU A 203 12.59 5.17 -14.11
N VAL A 204 13.23 5.89 -13.19
CA VAL A 204 13.41 5.45 -11.80
C VAL A 204 12.91 6.54 -10.85
N PRO A 205 12.19 6.18 -9.77
CA PRO A 205 11.91 7.12 -8.70
C PRO A 205 13.20 7.73 -8.13
N ALA A 206 13.23 9.04 -7.98
CA ALA A 206 14.41 9.79 -7.57
C ALA A 206 15.06 9.28 -6.27
N GLY A 207 14.25 8.77 -5.34
CA GLY A 207 14.73 8.33 -4.04
C GLY A 207 15.53 7.03 -4.06
N ILE A 208 15.40 6.21 -5.11
CA ILE A 208 16.16 4.95 -5.25
C ILE A 208 17.26 5.03 -6.32
N GLN A 209 17.53 6.21 -6.88
CA GLN A 209 18.52 6.38 -7.96
C GLN A 209 19.89 5.82 -7.57
N THR A 210 20.37 6.12 -6.36
CA THR A 210 21.69 5.70 -5.87
C THR A 210 21.74 4.19 -5.66
N GLU A 211 20.63 3.59 -5.19
CA GLU A 211 20.52 2.14 -5.01
C GLU A 211 20.59 1.42 -6.36
N VAL A 212 19.88 1.94 -7.37
CA VAL A 212 19.89 1.36 -8.73
C VAL A 212 21.28 1.47 -9.36
N LEU A 213 21.94 2.64 -9.27
CA LEU A 213 23.31 2.82 -9.76
C LEU A 213 24.31 1.89 -9.06
N GLY A 214 24.18 1.73 -7.74
CA GLY A 214 25.01 0.81 -6.96
C GLY A 214 24.83 -0.65 -7.37
N LYS A 215 23.57 -1.08 -7.59
CA LYS A 215 23.25 -2.44 -8.06
C LYS A 215 23.81 -2.72 -9.46
N LEU A 216 23.63 -1.76 -10.40
CA LEU A 216 24.19 -1.87 -11.75
C LEU A 216 25.71 -2.00 -11.72
N SER A 217 26.38 -1.17 -10.92
CA SER A 217 27.84 -1.19 -10.78
C SER A 217 28.34 -2.50 -10.16
N ALA A 218 27.66 -3.01 -9.13
CA ALA A 218 28.02 -4.26 -8.47
C ALA A 218 27.88 -5.48 -9.41
N LEU A 219 26.80 -5.54 -10.18
CA LEU A 219 26.54 -6.64 -11.13
C LEU A 219 27.53 -6.68 -12.28
N THR A 220 27.95 -5.51 -12.75
CA THR A 220 28.89 -5.37 -13.88
C THR A 220 30.35 -5.26 -13.41
N LYS A 221 30.61 -5.38 -12.11
CA LYS A 221 31.94 -5.18 -11.51
C LYS A 221 32.59 -3.82 -11.86
N GLY A 222 31.77 -2.82 -12.17
CA GLY A 222 32.20 -1.49 -12.60
C GLY A 222 32.24 -1.27 -14.12
N ASP A 223 32.01 -2.30 -14.94
CA ASP A 223 32.03 -2.20 -16.42
C ASP A 223 30.74 -1.58 -17.02
N VAL A 224 29.98 -0.83 -16.24
CA VAL A 224 28.77 -0.13 -16.68
C VAL A 224 29.04 1.37 -16.81
N GLU A 225 28.73 1.95 -17.96
CA GLU A 225 28.71 3.40 -18.10
C GLU A 225 27.28 3.89 -17.85
N THR A 226 27.09 4.76 -16.85
CA THR A 226 25.78 5.30 -16.50
C THR A 226 25.76 6.83 -16.63
N LYS A 227 24.63 7.37 -17.08
CA LYS A 227 24.39 8.81 -17.18
C LYS A 227 22.97 9.13 -16.71
N ILE A 228 22.87 10.03 -15.72
CA ILE A 228 21.59 10.59 -15.28
C ILE A 228 21.19 11.66 -16.29
N LEU A 229 19.99 11.53 -16.84
CA LEU A 229 19.35 12.48 -17.75
C LEU A 229 18.29 13.24 -16.96
N LYS A 230 18.42 14.57 -16.92
CA LYS A 230 17.42 15.48 -16.36
C LYS A 230 16.36 15.81 -17.39
#